data_AF-A0A929D715-F1
#
_entry.id   AF-A0A929D715-F1
#
_cell.length_a   1.000
_cell.length_b   1.000
_cell.length_c   1.000
_cell.angle_alpha   90.00
_cell.angle_beta   90.00
_cell.angle_gamma   90.00
#
_symmetry.space_group_name_H-M   'P 1'
#
loop_
_entity.id
_entity.type
_entity.pdbx_description
1 polymer ?
#
loop_
_entity_poly.entity_id
_entity_poly.type
_entity_poly.pdbx_seq_one_letter_code
_entity_poly.pdbx_strand_id
1 'polypeptide(L)'
;MRLTLQPASAEQLRTALKHLISTAGNSALMTPDLIATLSEHALGNYRVLMTLSGELLAAAAEKELPQIDEKLYFELFSIPRSATPRSAAGVRT
;
A
#
# COMPACT_ATOMS: atom_id res chain seq x y z
N MET A 1 -26.34 -10.07 -13.95
CA MET A 1 -25.93 -8.88 -14.74
C MET A 1 -24.75 -8.24 -14.02
N ARG A 2 -23.53 -8.26 -14.61
CA ARG A 2 -22.35 -7.60 -14.03
C ARG A 2 -22.37 -6.13 -14.44
N LEU A 3 -22.57 -5.23 -13.48
CA LEU A 3 -22.50 -3.79 -13.74
C LEU A 3 -21.02 -3.43 -13.96
N THR A 4 -20.66 -3.11 -15.20
CA THR A 4 -19.31 -2.66 -15.55
C THR A 4 -19.14 -1.24 -15.04
N LEU A 5 -18.51 -1.10 -13.87
CA LEU A 5 -18.12 0.20 -13.33
C LEU A 5 -16.99 0.75 -14.19
N GLN A 6 -17.15 1.96 -14.71
CA GLN A 6 -16.11 2.64 -15.48
C GLN A 6 -14.91 2.90 -14.55
N PRO A 7 -13.66 2.71 -15.02
CA PRO A 7 -12.49 3.00 -14.20
C PRO A 7 -12.52 4.45 -13.71
N ALA A 8 -12.27 4.63 -12.42
CA ALA A 8 -12.19 5.97 -11.83
C ALA A 8 -10.87 6.64 -12.20
N SER A 9 -10.89 7.96 -12.31
CA SER A 9 -9.66 8.73 -12.41
C SER A 9 -8.86 8.64 -11.11
N ALA A 10 -7.52 8.78 -11.18
CA ALA A 10 -6.68 8.81 -9.99
C ALA A 10 -7.13 9.88 -8.97
N GLU A 11 -7.64 11.04 -9.43
CA GLU A 11 -8.19 12.07 -8.55
C GLU A 11 -9.45 11.65 -7.79
N GLN A 12 -10.32 10.85 -8.42
CA GLN A 12 -11.51 10.30 -7.78
C GLN A 12 -11.12 9.28 -6.70
N LEU A 13 -10.11 8.46 -6.97
CA LEU A 13 -9.52 7.54 -6.00
C LEU A 13 -8.90 8.29 -4.81
N ARG A 14 -8.12 9.36 -5.06
CA ARG A 14 -7.51 10.21 -4.02
C ARG A 14 -8.58 10.84 -3.12
N THR A 15 -9.63 11.39 -3.73
CA THR A 15 -10.74 12.03 -2.99
C THR A 15 -11.48 11.01 -2.14
N ALA A 16 -11.80 9.85 -2.70
CA ALA A 16 -12.47 8.78 -1.97
C ALA A 16 -11.63 8.29 -0.79
N LEU A 17 -10.33 8.06 -0.98
CA LEU A 17 -9.44 7.60 0.08
C LEU A 17 -9.32 8.64 1.21
N LYS A 18 -9.10 9.91 0.87
CA LYS A 18 -9.08 11.00 1.86
C LYS A 18 -10.38 11.08 2.67
N HIS A 19 -11.52 10.94 2.00
CA HIS A 19 -12.82 10.96 2.66
C HIS A 19 -12.97 9.79 3.63
N LEU A 20 -12.56 8.58 3.24
CA LEU A 20 -12.64 7.39 4.09
C LEU A 20 -11.76 7.51 5.34
N ILE A 21 -10.52 7.97 5.16
CA ILE A 21 -9.57 8.15 6.27
C ILE A 21 -10.08 9.23 7.25
N SER A 22 -10.65 10.32 6.72
CA SER A 22 -11.30 11.36 7.53
C SER A 22 -12.53 10.82 8.28
N THR A 23 -13.37 10.03 7.61
CA THR A 23 -14.57 9.42 8.21
C THR A 23 -14.22 8.39 9.28
N ALA A 24 -13.10 7.69 9.13
CA ALA A 24 -12.56 6.78 10.14
C ALA A 24 -12.00 7.51 11.38
N GLY A 25 -11.92 8.84 11.37
CA GLY A 25 -11.55 9.66 12.52
C GLY A 25 -10.06 9.97 12.64
N ASN A 26 -9.23 9.55 11.67
CA ASN A 26 -7.80 9.88 11.66
C ASN A 26 -7.36 10.34 10.27
N SER A 27 -7.67 11.59 9.90
CA SER A 27 -7.29 12.22 8.64
C SER A 27 -5.77 12.30 8.40
N ALA A 28 -4.94 12.14 9.44
CA ALA A 28 -3.49 12.18 9.37
C ALA A 28 -2.84 10.77 9.30
N LEU A 29 -3.66 9.72 9.26
CA LEU A 29 -3.20 8.32 9.27
C LEU A 29 -2.30 7.99 8.09
N MET A 30 -2.53 8.57 6.92
CA MET A 30 -1.70 8.39 5.72
C MET A 30 -1.13 9.72 5.24
N THR A 31 0.11 9.71 4.76
CA THR A 31 0.68 10.90 4.14
C THR A 31 0.05 11.21 2.78
N PRO A 32 0.00 12.49 2.37
CA PRO A 32 -0.56 12.88 1.09
C PRO A 32 0.18 12.24 -0.10
N ASP A 33 1.48 12.02 0.03
CA ASP A 33 2.31 11.34 -0.96
C ASP A 33 1.95 9.85 -1.10
N LEU A 34 1.76 9.15 0.03
CA LEU A 34 1.28 7.76 0.01
C LEU A 34 -0.09 7.65 -0.67
N ILE A 35 -1.02 8.55 -0.38
CA ILE A 35 -2.35 8.60 -1.01
C ILE A 35 -2.22 8.80 -2.52
N ALA A 36 -1.29 9.65 -2.96
CA ALA A 36 -1.02 9.89 -4.37
C ALA A 36 -0.51 8.62 -5.06
N THR A 37 0.50 7.97 -4.48
CA THR A 37 1.12 6.72 -4.95
C THR A 37 0.11 5.58 -5.05
N LEU A 38 -0.69 5.36 -4.01
CA LEU A 38 -1.74 4.32 -4.00
C LEU A 38 -2.78 4.54 -5.10
N SER A 39 -3.16 5.80 -5.34
CA SER A 39 -4.16 6.13 -6.35
C SER A 39 -3.65 5.96 -7.78
N GLU A 40 -2.36 6.22 -8.02
CA GLU A 40 -1.71 5.94 -9.30
C GLU A 40 -1.55 4.44 -9.52
N HIS A 41 -1.13 3.70 -8.49
CA HIS A 41 -0.95 2.25 -8.57
C HIS A 41 -2.27 1.48 -8.73
N ALA A 42 -3.37 2.03 -8.19
CA ALA A 42 -4.69 1.43 -8.30
C ALA A 42 -5.29 1.50 -9.72
N LEU A 43 -4.74 2.32 -10.64
CA LEU A 43 -5.15 2.41 -12.05
C LEU A 43 -6.68 2.49 -12.26
N GLY A 44 -7.37 3.24 -11.39
CA GLY A 44 -8.82 3.42 -11.45
C GLY A 44 -9.66 2.29 -10.84
N ASN A 45 -9.02 1.30 -10.20
CA ASN A 45 -9.67 0.18 -9.54
C ASN A 45 -9.76 0.40 -8.03
N TYR A 46 -10.95 0.76 -7.56
CA TYR A 46 -11.23 0.91 -6.13
C TYR A 46 -10.94 -0.36 -5.31
N ARG A 47 -11.11 -1.55 -5.90
CA ARG A 47 -10.83 -2.80 -5.20
C ARG A 47 -9.34 -2.90 -4.88
N VAL A 48 -8.48 -2.61 -5.85
CA VAL A 48 -7.03 -2.60 -5.66
C VAL A 48 -6.64 -1.56 -4.62
N LEU A 49 -7.18 -0.34 -4.72
CA LEU A 49 -6.94 0.73 -3.76
C LEU A 49 -7.29 0.31 -2.31
N MET A 50 -8.48 -0.27 -2.11
CA MET A 50 -8.95 -0.72 -0.79
C MET A 50 -8.11 -1.88 -0.27
N THR A 51 -7.74 -2.83 -1.13
CA THR A 51 -6.88 -3.96 -0.74
C THR A 51 -5.52 -3.46 -0.26
N LEU A 52 -4.83 -2.64 -1.06
CA LEU A 52 -3.51 -2.10 -0.67
C LEU A 52 -3.58 -1.29 0.62
N SER A 53 -4.60 -0.44 0.75
CA SER A 53 -4.80 0.38 1.96
C SER A 53 -5.06 -0.49 3.20
N GLY A 54 -5.81 -1.58 3.04
CA GLY A 54 -6.10 -2.53 4.11
C GLY A 54 -4.85 -3.30 4.55
N GLU A 55 -4.02 -3.75 3.61
CA GLU A 55 -2.75 -4.43 3.94
C GLU A 55 -1.77 -3.50 4.66
N LEU A 56 -1.66 -2.24 4.21
CA LEU A 56 -0.87 -1.22 4.91
C LEU A 56 -1.38 -0.95 6.32
N LEU A 57 -2.70 -0.87 6.49
CA LEU A 57 -3.31 -0.63 7.79
C LEU A 57 -3.03 -1.79 8.75
N ALA A 58 -3.15 -3.02 8.28
CA ALA A 58 -2.81 -4.21 9.05
C ALA A 58 -1.33 -4.20 9.46
N ALA A 59 -0.42 -3.96 8.52
CA ALA A 59 1.01 -3.90 8.79
C ALA A 59 1.38 -2.76 9.75
N ALA A 60 0.72 -1.60 9.64
CA ALA A 60 0.92 -0.48 10.56
C ALA A 60 0.41 -0.80 11.97
N ALA A 61 -0.71 -1.51 12.08
CA ALA A 61 -1.25 -1.97 13.36
C ALA A 61 -0.32 -2.99 14.03
N GLU A 62 0.24 -3.95 13.28
CA GLU A 62 1.20 -4.92 13.80
C GLU A 62 2.51 -4.27 14.28
N LYS A 63 2.93 -3.16 13.65
CA LYS A 63 4.13 -2.40 14.01
C LYS A 63 3.86 -1.26 14.99
N GLU A 64 2.62 -1.10 15.44
CA GLU A 64 2.16 -0.01 16.34
C GLU A 64 2.54 1.40 15.82
N LEU A 65 2.47 1.59 14.50
CA LEU A 65 2.83 2.86 13.86
C LEU A 65 1.65 3.85 13.89
N PRO A 66 1.86 5.07 14.38
CA PRO A 66 0.79 6.09 14.46
C PRO A 66 0.44 6.70 13.09
N GLN A 67 1.32 6.56 12.10
CA GLN A 67 1.17 7.08 10.74
C GLN A 67 1.73 6.08 9.73
N ILE A 68 1.08 6.01 8.57
CA ILE A 68 1.43 5.17 7.43
C ILE A 68 2.04 6.07 6.36
N ASP A 69 3.32 5.84 6.08
CA ASP A 69 4.10 6.56 5.07
C ASP A 69 4.42 5.68 3.87
N GLU A 70 4.93 6.29 2.80
CA GLU A 70 5.45 5.58 1.63
C GLU A 70 6.56 4.57 1.98
N LYS A 71 7.32 4.80 3.05
CA LYS A 71 8.33 3.86 3.52
C LYS A 71 7.74 2.50 3.86
N LEU A 72 6.62 2.48 4.59
CA LEU A 72 5.94 1.23 4.94
C LEU A 72 5.36 0.55 3.70
N TYR A 73 4.87 1.34 2.75
CA TYR A 73 4.44 0.84 1.45
C TYR A 73 5.58 0.16 0.68
N PHE A 74 6.73 0.81 0.56
CA PHE A 74 7.88 0.19 -0.08
C PHE A 74 8.39 -1.01 0.70
N GLU A 75 8.34 -1.02 2.02
CA GLU A 75 8.76 -2.18 2.81
C GLU A 75 7.84 -3.39 2.59
N LEU A 76 6.52 -3.17 2.60
CA LEU A 76 5.52 -4.24 2.47
C LEU A 76 5.42 -4.78 1.04
N PHE A 77 5.49 -3.90 0.04
CA PHE A 77 5.30 -4.25 -1.38
C PHE A 77 6.61 -4.34 -2.18
N SER A 78 7.78 -4.04 -1.58
CA SER A 78 9.04 -4.42 -2.21
C SER A 78 9.11 -5.93 -2.29
N ILE A 79 9.30 -6.44 -3.50
CA ILE A 79 9.69 -7.83 -3.69
C ILE A 79 11.00 -8.01 -2.91
N PRO A 80 11.06 -8.83 -1.85
CA PRO A 80 12.34 -9.14 -1.26
C PRO A 80 13.14 -9.81 -2.38
N ARG A 81 14.18 -9.14 -2.88
CA ARG A 81 15.23 -9.85 -3.60
C ARG A 81 15.70 -10.89 -2.60
N SER A 82 15.27 -12.14 -2.77
CA SER A 82 15.73 -13.24 -1.95
C SER A 82 17.24 -13.16 -1.97
N ALA A 83 17.83 -12.69 -0.87
CA ALA A 83 19.25 -12.75 -0.67
C ALA A 83 19.52 -14.23 -0.49
N THR A 84 19.67 -14.97 -1.58
CA THR A 84 20.29 -16.29 -1.56
C THR A 84 21.65 -16.09 -0.90
N PRO A 85 21.90 -16.62 0.31
CA PRO A 85 23.27 -16.68 0.79
C PRO A 85 23.97 -17.70 -0.11
N ARG A 86 24.73 -17.21 -1.09
CA ARG A 86 25.69 -18.05 -1.79
C ARG A 86 26.83 -18.28 -0.82
N SER A 87 26.68 -19.27 0.05
CA SER A 87 27.77 -19.80 0.86
C SER A 87 28.88 -20.27 -0.08
N ALA A 88 29.93 -19.47 -0.18
CA ALA A 88 31.24 -19.90 -0.61
C ALA A 88 32.01 -20.30 0.64
N ALA A 89 32.26 -21.60 0.84
CA ALA A 89 33.33 -22.08 1.70
C ALA A 89 33.63 -23.54 1.35
N GLY A 90 34.82 -23.75 0.79
CA GLY A 90 35.32 -25.06 0.41
C GLY A 90 35.46 -26.03 1.57
N VAL A 91 35.38 -27.32 1.26
CA VAL A 91 35.91 -28.36 2.12
C VAL A 91 37.04 -29.07 1.36
N ARG A 92 38.21 -29.00 1.98
CA ARG A 92 39.39 -29.81 1.68
C ARG A 92 39.05 -31.27 1.97
N THR A 93 39.39 -32.21 1.10
CA THR A 93 40.10 -33.47 1.41
C THR A 93 40.65 -34.04 0.11
#